data_AF-A0A022VW62-F1
#
_entry.id   AF-A0A022VW62-F1
#
_cell.length_a   1.000
_cell.length_b   1.000
_cell.length_c   1.000
_cell.angle_alpha   90.00
_cell.angle_beta   90.00
_cell.angle_gamma   90.00
#
_symmetry.space_group_name_H-M   'P 1'
#
loop_
_entity.id
_entity.type
_entity.pdbx_description
1 polymer ?
#
loop_
_entity_poly.entity_id
_entity_poly.type
_entity_poly.pdbx_seq_one_letter_code
_entity_poly.pdbx_strand_id
1 'polypeptide(L)'
;MAIPRHVARSASQLFLLDKESPQYKAYLAIADIPHPDRAILGAFIKNASDSEKAAQFFLNKISMGDGSSLPSNKAVYQFLSNWKILINIFRPVEATSLPDEEKKLVFERDGGRCCLTGITFENHRAEGLVYLHIVPPTVFTSSPDLSEGSILFEPLSYFLSRELLDIIYSLENGQTDKLGNVWLLSTTAWDYFRKGDAYLRVQRGDTKTESNLKQEYSVFHSGFTPSHPESFSLDRGGSIHIENRKPHLTLTPNKNLFAIHRFFSRPLAWMEAHEYMQKRLANAPKKTSTVKSSISPFFSIFRQLWTSLPSFVRTSVYDFLARIGLKMYPPTLSMTVYKLPFGLYLRRGSPSLAPKYHVEAHTLKMIEQSTHIPAPRAIDVAQTSRYSYLLMTCVPGRPIGPSLNTMTDEEVEQVVVDLKGYISELRKIPRDPSSEYLICNSQGGGFLDWRIPDSQNEELRFKSEADFNKYLTDPFWEEIRTRAAKSHDTPHGIVFTHGDLNPRNILAENGRITGIVDWENAGWFPEYWEYTKMHYTVRGVERWLVDVVDSVFTGYREELWVENMLSDLLGPF
;
A
#
# COMPACT_ATOMS: atom_id res chain seq x y z
N MET A 1 6.55 3.66 -4.93
CA MET A 1 5.91 4.00 -3.64
C MET A 1 6.23 5.46 -3.37
N ALA A 2 5.67 6.06 -2.32
CA ALA A 2 6.06 7.42 -1.93
C ALA A 2 7.49 7.44 -1.40
N ILE A 3 8.26 8.46 -1.73
CA ILE A 3 9.58 8.68 -1.13
C ILE A 3 9.36 9.28 0.27
N PRO A 4 9.94 8.68 1.33
CA PRO A 4 9.78 9.17 2.70
C PRO A 4 10.36 10.58 2.89
N ARG A 5 9.91 11.29 3.93
CA ARG A 5 10.51 12.55 4.39
C ARG A 5 11.80 12.29 5.16
N HIS A 6 11.82 11.27 6.01
CA HIS A 6 12.93 11.00 6.94
C HIS A 6 13.96 10.00 6.40
N VAL A 7 14.28 10.08 5.10
CA VAL A 7 15.17 9.14 4.40
C VAL A 7 16.49 8.87 5.14
N ALA A 8 17.13 9.91 5.69
CA ALA A 8 18.39 9.79 6.43
C ALA A 8 18.30 8.92 7.70
N ARG A 9 17.09 8.77 8.25
CA ARG A 9 16.83 8.02 9.48
C ARG A 9 16.40 6.58 9.22
N SER A 10 16.18 6.20 7.96
CA SER A 10 15.76 4.84 7.60
C SER A 10 16.60 3.78 8.31
N ALA A 11 15.93 2.84 8.97
CA ALA A 11 16.51 1.61 9.49
C ALA A 11 16.20 0.41 8.58
N SER A 12 15.36 0.60 7.56
CA SER A 12 15.02 -0.45 6.61
C SER A 12 16.25 -0.92 5.84
N GLN A 13 16.47 -2.22 5.82
CA GLN A 13 17.52 -2.88 5.05
C GLN A 13 17.10 -3.14 3.59
N LEU A 14 15.86 -2.81 3.24
CA LEU A 14 15.32 -3.03 1.90
C LEU A 14 15.39 -1.77 1.05
N PHE A 15 15.65 -0.61 1.66
CA PHE A 15 15.59 0.69 1.02
C PHE A 15 16.86 1.50 1.31
N LEU A 16 17.57 1.89 0.24
CA LEU A 16 18.74 2.77 0.26
C LEU A 16 19.87 2.32 1.19
N LEU A 17 20.29 1.06 1.02
CA LEU A 17 21.44 0.48 1.72
C LEU A 17 22.74 1.25 1.45
N ASP A 18 22.96 1.64 0.20
CA ASP A 18 24.15 2.41 -0.19
C ASP A 18 23.91 3.91 0.00
N LYS A 19 24.41 4.43 1.12
CA LYS A 19 24.35 5.85 1.47
C LYS A 19 25.27 6.72 0.61
N GLU A 20 26.18 6.13 -0.14
CA GLU A 20 27.04 6.85 -1.08
C GLU A 20 26.45 6.93 -2.49
N SER A 21 25.44 6.11 -2.78
CA SER A 21 24.76 6.08 -4.07
C SER A 21 24.21 7.46 -4.48
N PRO A 22 24.27 7.81 -5.78
CA PRO A 22 23.63 9.01 -6.31
C PRO A 22 22.13 9.06 -5.99
N GLN A 23 21.44 7.92 -5.99
CA GLN A 23 20.01 7.81 -5.68
C GLN A 23 19.71 8.24 -4.24
N TYR A 24 20.48 7.75 -3.26
CA TYR A 24 20.31 8.15 -1.86
C TYR A 24 20.53 9.66 -1.69
N LYS A 25 21.62 10.19 -2.27
CA LYS A 25 21.93 11.63 -2.25
C LYS A 25 20.82 12.46 -2.91
N ALA A 26 20.26 11.99 -4.02
CA ALA A 26 19.14 12.63 -4.70
C ALA A 26 17.85 12.60 -3.84
N TYR A 27 17.57 11.49 -3.15
CA TYR A 27 16.42 11.41 -2.24
C TYR A 27 16.59 12.31 -1.01
N LEU A 28 17.81 12.45 -0.47
CA LEU A 28 18.09 13.43 0.58
C LEU A 28 17.85 14.87 0.09
N ALA A 29 18.26 15.19 -1.14
CA ALA A 29 18.08 16.54 -1.71
C ALA A 29 16.60 16.94 -1.90
N ILE A 30 15.68 15.97 -1.96
CA ILE A 30 14.24 16.21 -2.14
C ILE A 30 13.42 15.93 -0.88
N ALA A 31 14.06 15.54 0.23
CA ALA A 31 13.41 15.09 1.46
C ALA A 31 12.47 16.14 2.04
N ASP A 32 12.85 17.42 1.97
CA ASP A 32 12.08 18.55 2.51
C ASP A 32 11.00 19.09 1.56
N ILE A 33 10.90 18.56 0.33
CA ILE A 33 9.77 18.90 -0.54
C ILE A 33 8.51 18.31 0.08
N PRO A 34 7.39 19.06 0.18
CA PRO A 34 6.14 18.54 0.69
C PRO A 34 5.61 17.37 -0.14
N HIS A 35 5.07 16.35 0.54
CA HIS A 35 4.32 15.29 -0.14
C HIS A 35 3.01 15.85 -0.74
N PRO A 36 2.61 15.47 -1.98
CA PRO A 36 3.17 14.42 -2.84
C PRO A 36 4.19 14.90 -3.88
N ASP A 37 4.57 16.17 -3.89
CA ASP A 37 5.53 16.72 -4.85
C ASP A 37 6.89 16.03 -4.76
N ARG A 38 7.32 15.68 -3.54
CA ARG A 38 8.46 14.79 -3.29
C ARG A 38 8.34 13.45 -4.01
N ALA A 39 7.16 12.85 -4.02
CA ALA A 39 6.93 11.56 -4.67
C ALA A 39 6.85 11.68 -6.20
N ILE A 40 6.32 12.79 -6.73
CA ILE A 40 6.36 13.12 -8.16
C ILE A 40 7.80 13.23 -8.63
N LEU A 41 8.64 13.99 -7.91
CA LEU A 41 10.05 14.14 -8.25
C LEU A 41 10.83 12.84 -8.04
N GLY A 42 10.57 12.13 -6.94
CA GLY A 42 11.18 10.84 -6.66
C GLY A 42 10.89 9.79 -7.73
N ALA A 43 9.75 9.89 -8.41
CA ALA A 43 9.43 9.02 -9.55
C ALA A 43 10.38 9.24 -10.74
N PHE A 44 10.92 10.45 -10.96
CA PHE A 44 11.96 10.68 -11.97
C PHE A 44 13.17 9.78 -11.72
N ILE A 45 13.67 9.76 -10.48
CA ILE A 45 14.84 8.97 -10.09
C ILE A 45 14.51 7.48 -10.10
N LYS A 46 13.41 7.08 -9.45
CA LYS A 46 13.07 5.68 -9.22
C LYS A 46 12.63 4.94 -10.48
N ASN A 47 11.91 5.64 -11.37
CA ASN A 47 11.30 5.02 -12.53
C ASN A 47 12.12 5.15 -13.81
N ALA A 48 13.19 5.95 -13.83
CA ALA A 48 14.08 6.07 -14.99
C ALA A 48 14.64 4.73 -15.46
N SER A 49 14.95 4.63 -16.76
CA SER A 49 15.56 3.43 -17.35
C SER A 49 16.92 3.11 -16.71
N ASP A 50 17.65 4.13 -16.29
CA ASP A 50 18.90 4.05 -15.55
C ASP A 50 18.81 4.99 -14.34
N SER A 51 18.36 4.45 -13.20
CA SER A 51 18.10 5.24 -11.99
C SER A 51 19.33 5.97 -11.45
N GLU A 52 20.54 5.40 -11.66
CA GLU A 52 21.79 5.97 -11.16
C GLU A 52 22.18 7.20 -11.98
N LYS A 53 22.14 7.07 -13.32
CA LYS A 53 22.40 8.21 -14.21
C LYS A 53 21.37 9.32 -14.06
N ALA A 54 20.09 8.97 -13.90
CA ALA A 54 19.04 9.95 -13.66
C ALA A 54 19.26 10.72 -12.34
N ALA A 55 19.65 10.01 -11.27
CA ALA A 55 19.99 10.65 -10.00
C ALA A 55 21.20 11.57 -10.12
N GLN A 56 22.27 11.13 -10.79
CA GLN A 56 23.47 11.94 -11.00
C GLN A 56 23.16 13.20 -11.83
N PHE A 57 22.37 13.05 -12.90
CA PHE A 57 21.90 14.18 -13.71
C PHE A 57 21.11 15.18 -12.87
N PHE A 58 20.15 14.71 -12.08
CA PHE A 58 19.36 15.55 -11.18
C PHE A 58 20.24 16.31 -10.18
N LEU A 59 21.17 15.63 -9.51
CA LEU A 59 22.12 16.23 -8.57
C LEU A 59 22.98 17.31 -9.24
N ASN A 60 23.49 17.05 -10.45
CA ASN A 60 24.26 18.02 -11.20
C ASN A 60 23.41 19.25 -11.55
N LYS A 61 22.14 19.06 -11.95
CA LYS A 61 21.24 20.17 -12.31
C LYS A 61 20.89 21.07 -11.13
N ILE A 62 20.67 20.51 -9.95
CA ILE A 62 20.30 21.30 -8.76
C ILE A 62 21.50 21.99 -8.09
N SER A 63 22.72 21.51 -8.36
CA SER A 63 23.97 22.11 -7.83
C SER A 63 24.50 23.26 -8.68
N MET A 64 24.16 23.30 -9.98
CA MET A 64 24.64 24.35 -10.90
C MET A 64 23.90 25.69 -10.76
N GLY A 65 22.90 25.80 -9.88
CA GLY A 65 21.98 26.94 -9.82
C GLY A 65 22.51 28.19 -9.11
N ASP A 66 23.54 28.09 -8.26
CA ASP A 66 24.01 29.23 -7.45
C ASP A 66 25.54 29.31 -7.21
N GLY A 67 26.33 28.42 -7.82
CA GLY A 67 27.79 28.39 -7.60
C GLY A 67 28.20 27.95 -6.19
N SER A 68 27.26 27.51 -5.36
CA SER A 68 27.51 26.88 -4.07
C SER A 68 27.55 25.35 -4.21
N SER A 69 28.17 24.67 -3.26
CA SER A 69 28.23 23.20 -3.21
C SER A 69 26.96 22.56 -2.65
N LEU A 70 25.92 23.34 -2.32
CA LEU A 70 24.66 22.83 -1.78
C LEU A 70 23.50 22.96 -2.79
N PRO A 71 22.52 22.03 -2.78
CA PRO A 71 21.34 22.13 -3.62
C PRO A 71 20.53 23.40 -3.33
N SER A 72 20.24 24.19 -4.36
CA SER A 72 19.32 25.32 -4.22
C SER A 72 17.87 24.81 -4.24
N ASN A 73 17.07 25.12 -3.20
CA ASN A 73 15.63 24.83 -3.18
C ASN A 73 14.93 25.36 -4.45
N LYS A 74 15.34 26.52 -4.95
CA LYS A 74 14.78 27.10 -6.18
C LYS A 74 15.02 26.20 -7.40
N ALA A 75 16.22 25.63 -7.54
CA ALA A 75 16.56 24.74 -8.65
C ALA A 75 15.76 23.43 -8.58
N VAL A 76 15.55 22.89 -7.37
CA VAL A 76 14.72 21.71 -7.13
C VAL A 76 13.27 21.95 -7.58
N TYR A 77 12.65 23.07 -7.17
CA TYR A 77 11.29 23.41 -7.58
C TYR A 77 11.18 23.70 -9.08
N GLN A 78 12.19 24.32 -9.69
CA GLN A 78 12.23 24.55 -11.13
C GLN A 78 12.30 23.21 -11.89
N PHE A 79 13.14 22.28 -11.45
CA PHE A 79 13.20 20.94 -12.03
C PHE A 79 11.86 20.22 -11.90
N LEU A 80 11.24 20.26 -10.72
CA LEU A 80 9.92 19.68 -10.49
C LEU A 80 8.85 20.28 -11.41
N SER A 81 8.86 21.60 -11.61
CA SER A 81 7.94 22.27 -12.53
C SER A 81 8.09 21.74 -13.97
N ASN A 82 9.32 21.70 -14.47
CA ASN A 82 9.64 21.17 -15.80
C ASN A 82 9.25 19.69 -15.91
N TRP A 83 9.50 18.91 -14.85
CA TRP A 83 9.14 17.50 -14.77
C TRP A 83 7.61 17.30 -14.85
N LYS A 84 6.81 18.10 -14.13
CA LYS A 84 5.34 18.07 -14.21
C LYS A 84 4.83 18.37 -15.62
N ILE A 85 5.44 19.33 -16.33
CA ILE A 85 5.12 19.62 -17.73
C ILE A 85 5.40 18.39 -18.59
N LEU A 86 6.59 17.80 -18.46
CA LEU A 86 7.00 16.62 -19.23
C LEU A 86 6.07 15.42 -19.00
N ILE A 87 5.72 15.13 -17.75
CA ILE A 87 4.76 14.05 -17.41
C ILE A 87 3.44 14.27 -18.15
N ASN A 88 2.93 15.52 -18.18
CA ASN A 88 1.65 15.82 -18.80
C ASN A 88 1.70 15.74 -20.34
N ILE A 89 2.84 16.06 -20.97
CA ILE A 89 3.05 15.88 -22.41
C ILE A 89 2.91 14.40 -22.81
N PHE A 90 3.33 13.47 -21.96
CA PHE A 90 3.25 12.03 -22.19
C PHE A 90 1.94 11.38 -21.72
N ARG A 91 0.98 12.17 -21.22
CA ARG A 91 -0.32 11.65 -20.80
C ARG A 91 -1.09 11.11 -22.02
N PRO A 92 -1.67 9.89 -21.97
CA PRO A 92 -2.51 9.38 -23.05
C PRO A 92 -3.62 10.35 -23.44
N VAL A 93 -3.92 10.42 -24.74
CA VAL A 93 -4.97 11.30 -25.30
C VAL A 93 -5.97 10.48 -26.11
N GLU A 94 -7.20 10.95 -26.16
CA GLU A 94 -8.24 10.35 -27.00
C GLU A 94 -7.94 10.60 -28.49
N ALA A 95 -8.08 9.57 -29.32
CA ALA A 95 -7.84 9.61 -30.75
C ALA A 95 -9.06 10.20 -31.50
N THR A 96 -9.42 11.44 -31.16
CA THR A 96 -10.62 12.11 -31.70
C THR A 96 -10.53 12.36 -33.20
N SER A 97 -9.31 12.60 -33.71
CA SER A 97 -9.01 12.83 -35.13
C SER A 97 -8.88 11.54 -35.96
N LEU A 98 -9.04 10.36 -35.38
CA LEU A 98 -8.89 9.10 -36.09
C LEU A 98 -10.05 8.90 -37.10
N PRO A 99 -9.77 8.66 -38.39
CA PRO A 99 -10.78 8.40 -39.41
C PRO A 99 -11.69 7.21 -39.04
N ASP A 100 -12.95 7.23 -39.51
CA ASP A 100 -13.94 6.21 -39.15
C ASP A 100 -13.55 4.80 -39.66
N GLU A 101 -12.93 4.72 -40.84
CA GLU A 101 -12.42 3.45 -41.38
C GLU A 101 -11.31 2.86 -40.50
N GLU A 102 -10.44 3.70 -39.96
CA GLU A 102 -9.38 3.28 -39.03
C GLU A 102 -9.96 2.85 -37.67
N LYS A 103 -10.98 3.57 -37.16
CA LYS A 103 -11.73 3.16 -35.95
C LYS A 103 -12.37 1.79 -36.13
N LYS A 104 -12.95 1.53 -37.31
CA LYS A 104 -13.54 0.24 -37.66
C LYS A 104 -12.48 -0.86 -37.70
N LEU A 105 -11.32 -0.60 -38.32
CA LEU A 105 -10.20 -1.55 -38.34
C LEU A 105 -9.70 -1.89 -36.92
N VAL A 106 -9.51 -0.89 -36.05
CA VAL A 106 -9.11 -1.11 -34.66
C VAL A 106 -10.18 -1.86 -33.86
N PHE A 107 -11.45 -1.56 -34.09
CA PHE A 107 -12.56 -2.29 -33.49
C PHE A 107 -12.55 -3.77 -33.87
N GLU A 108 -12.40 -4.07 -35.16
CA GLU A 108 -12.33 -5.44 -35.66
C GLU A 108 -11.07 -6.16 -35.16
N ARG A 109 -9.93 -5.46 -35.09
CA ARG A 109 -8.67 -5.96 -34.52
C ARG A 109 -8.86 -6.46 -33.09
N ASP A 110 -9.43 -5.62 -32.24
CA ASP A 110 -9.62 -5.87 -30.81
C ASP A 110 -10.89 -6.69 -30.53
N GLY A 111 -11.65 -7.04 -31.58
CA GLY A 111 -12.84 -7.87 -31.50
C GLY A 111 -14.03 -7.22 -30.81
N GLY A 112 -14.10 -5.89 -30.85
CA GLY A 112 -15.16 -5.10 -30.22
C GLY A 112 -15.20 -5.24 -28.69
N ARG A 113 -14.05 -5.51 -28.05
CA ARG A 113 -13.96 -5.72 -26.61
C ARG A 113 -12.85 -4.88 -25.99
N CYS A 114 -13.12 -4.25 -24.85
CA CYS A 114 -12.08 -3.67 -24.01
C CYS A 114 -11.29 -4.79 -23.30
N CYS A 115 -10.02 -5.00 -23.65
CA CYS A 115 -9.19 -6.05 -23.04
C CYS A 115 -8.96 -5.88 -21.53
N LEU A 116 -8.98 -4.64 -21.03
CA LEU A 116 -8.83 -4.37 -19.60
C LEU A 116 -10.09 -4.72 -18.80
N THR A 117 -11.28 -4.49 -19.36
CA THR A 117 -12.54 -4.63 -18.60
C THR A 117 -13.39 -5.82 -18.98
N GLY A 118 -13.11 -6.44 -20.13
CA GLY A 118 -13.94 -7.51 -20.70
C GLY A 118 -15.25 -7.00 -21.34
N ILE A 119 -15.59 -5.72 -21.19
CA ILE A 119 -16.78 -5.11 -21.78
C ILE A 119 -16.74 -5.24 -23.29
N THR A 120 -17.82 -5.76 -23.87
CA THR A 120 -18.03 -5.89 -25.31
C THR A 120 -18.95 -4.79 -25.81
N PHE A 121 -18.73 -4.37 -27.04
CA PHE A 121 -19.45 -3.28 -27.69
C PHE A 121 -20.14 -3.79 -28.96
N GLU A 122 -21.30 -3.23 -29.27
CA GLU A 122 -22.12 -3.67 -30.41
C GLU A 122 -21.52 -3.24 -31.76
N ASN A 123 -20.90 -2.05 -31.81
CA ASN A 123 -20.29 -1.48 -33.01
C ASN A 123 -19.17 -0.49 -32.66
N HIS A 124 -18.41 -0.04 -33.68
CA HIS A 124 -17.25 0.85 -33.53
C HIS A 124 -17.58 2.28 -33.09
N ARG A 125 -18.87 2.61 -32.92
CA ARG A 125 -19.37 3.90 -32.42
C ARG A 125 -20.24 3.75 -31.18
N ALA A 126 -20.19 2.60 -30.51
CA ALA A 126 -20.97 2.34 -29.30
C ALA A 126 -20.65 3.35 -28.20
N GLU A 127 -21.66 3.73 -27.42
CA GLU A 127 -21.47 4.58 -26.24
C GLU A 127 -20.58 3.87 -25.21
N GLY A 128 -19.72 4.63 -24.54
CA GLY A 128 -18.77 4.08 -23.56
C GLY A 128 -17.49 3.49 -24.18
N LEU A 129 -17.35 3.50 -25.51
CA LEU A 129 -16.15 3.07 -26.23
C LEU A 129 -15.20 4.26 -26.46
N VAL A 130 -13.91 4.06 -26.20
CA VAL A 130 -12.86 5.07 -26.37
C VAL A 130 -11.70 4.49 -27.18
N TYR A 131 -11.29 5.22 -28.22
CA TYR A 131 -10.02 4.99 -28.92
C TYR A 131 -8.99 5.96 -28.37
N LEU A 132 -7.86 5.47 -27.87
CA LEU A 132 -6.79 6.33 -27.37
C LEU A 132 -5.50 6.17 -28.17
N HIS A 133 -4.70 7.22 -28.16
CA HIS A 133 -3.27 7.15 -28.42
C HIS A 133 -2.53 6.80 -27.12
N ILE A 134 -1.80 5.68 -27.12
CA ILE A 134 -1.02 5.22 -25.95
C ILE A 134 0.02 6.27 -25.57
N VAL A 135 0.72 6.81 -26.57
CA VAL A 135 1.59 7.98 -26.48
C VAL A 135 1.04 9.06 -27.43
N PRO A 136 0.94 10.34 -27.04
CA PRO A 136 0.46 11.37 -27.95
C PRO A 136 1.24 11.39 -29.28
N PRO A 137 0.56 11.58 -30.43
CA PRO A 137 1.19 11.43 -31.74
C PRO A 137 2.12 12.58 -32.15
N THR A 138 2.15 13.67 -31.39
CA THR A 138 2.89 14.91 -31.71
C THR A 138 3.65 15.46 -30.49
N VAL A 139 4.26 14.57 -29.69
CA VAL A 139 5.03 14.92 -28.48
C VAL A 139 6.15 15.93 -28.78
N PHE A 140 6.99 15.67 -29.79
CA PHE A 140 8.12 16.52 -30.16
C PHE A 140 7.70 17.66 -31.10
N THR A 141 6.82 17.38 -32.06
CA THR A 141 6.34 18.37 -33.05
C THR A 141 5.45 19.46 -32.46
N SER A 142 4.66 19.17 -31.41
CA SER A 142 3.79 20.16 -30.76
C SER A 142 4.44 20.89 -29.57
N SER A 143 5.63 20.47 -29.14
CA SER A 143 6.30 21.01 -27.96
C SER A 143 7.71 21.51 -28.32
N PRO A 144 7.88 22.80 -28.64
CA PRO A 144 9.18 23.38 -29.00
C PRO A 144 10.27 23.13 -27.94
N ASP A 145 9.85 23.08 -26.67
CA ASP A 145 10.68 22.83 -25.49
C ASP A 145 11.14 21.36 -25.34
N LEU A 146 10.88 20.50 -26.33
CA LEU A 146 11.35 19.10 -26.42
C LEU A 146 12.30 18.84 -27.60
N SER A 147 12.77 19.89 -28.28
CA SER A 147 13.86 19.78 -29.25
C SER A 147 15.18 19.34 -28.58
N GLU A 148 16.06 18.65 -29.29
CA GLU A 148 17.33 18.18 -28.72
C GLU A 148 18.15 19.37 -28.18
N GLY A 149 18.57 19.30 -26.90
CA GLY A 149 19.25 20.39 -26.20
C GLY A 149 18.31 21.40 -25.50
N SER A 150 17.00 21.22 -25.58
CA SER A 150 16.02 22.01 -24.82
C SER A 150 15.91 21.59 -23.34
N ILE A 151 15.27 22.45 -22.56
CA ILE A 151 15.18 22.29 -21.10
C ILE A 151 14.35 21.07 -20.65
N LEU A 152 13.40 20.59 -21.46
CA LEU A 152 12.60 19.39 -21.15
C LEU A 152 13.16 18.13 -21.80
N PHE A 153 13.89 18.25 -22.92
CA PHE A 153 14.47 17.08 -23.59
C PHE A 153 15.57 16.43 -22.76
N GLU A 154 16.41 17.22 -22.09
CA GLU A 154 17.48 16.66 -21.26
C GLU A 154 16.95 15.75 -20.14
N PRO A 155 16.01 16.15 -19.26
CA PRO A 155 15.41 15.22 -18.31
C PRO A 155 14.81 13.98 -18.97
N LEU A 156 14.15 14.15 -20.12
CA LEU A 156 13.54 13.03 -20.85
C LEU A 156 14.59 11.98 -21.29
N SER A 157 15.76 12.42 -21.76
CA SER A 157 16.81 11.53 -22.24
C SER A 157 17.52 10.73 -21.14
N TYR A 158 17.47 11.20 -19.89
CA TYR A 158 17.91 10.44 -18.72
C TYR A 158 16.81 9.58 -18.12
N PHE A 159 15.54 9.86 -18.44
CA PHE A 159 14.39 9.11 -17.93
C PHE A 159 14.04 7.89 -18.79
N LEU A 160 14.06 8.03 -20.12
CA LEU A 160 13.82 6.96 -21.08
C LEU A 160 15.12 6.47 -21.71
N SER A 161 15.15 5.21 -22.14
CA SER A 161 16.27 4.71 -22.94
C SER A 161 16.25 5.32 -24.35
N ARG A 162 17.43 5.39 -24.99
CA ARG A 162 17.56 5.85 -26.38
C ARG A 162 16.66 5.08 -27.34
N GLU A 163 16.57 3.76 -27.16
CA GLU A 163 15.71 2.88 -27.96
C GLU A 163 14.23 3.28 -27.91
N LEU A 164 13.72 3.69 -26.74
CA LEU A 164 12.33 4.12 -26.59
C LEU A 164 12.10 5.50 -27.20
N LEU A 165 13.10 6.39 -27.14
CA LEU A 165 13.05 7.70 -27.79
C LEU A 165 13.01 7.56 -29.31
N ASP A 166 13.85 6.69 -29.87
CA ASP A 166 13.89 6.40 -31.31
C ASP A 166 12.53 5.87 -31.83
N ILE A 167 11.82 5.10 -31.01
CA ILE A 167 10.46 4.61 -31.34
C ILE A 167 9.46 5.77 -31.40
N ILE A 168 9.54 6.74 -30.50
CA ILE A 168 8.64 7.91 -30.53
C ILE A 168 8.94 8.75 -31.78
N TYR A 169 10.22 9.00 -32.10
CA TYR A 169 10.60 9.68 -33.34
C TYR A 169 10.10 8.95 -34.60
N SER A 170 10.22 7.62 -34.63
CA SER A 170 9.74 6.80 -35.75
C SER A 170 8.23 6.86 -35.90
N LEU A 171 7.49 6.99 -34.79
CA LEU A 171 6.04 7.15 -34.78
C LEU A 171 5.62 8.52 -35.33
N GLU A 172 6.25 9.61 -34.89
CA GLU A 172 5.93 10.97 -35.38
C GLU A 172 6.26 11.15 -36.87
N ASN A 173 7.38 10.58 -37.32
CA ASN A 173 7.81 10.66 -38.72
C ASN A 173 7.04 9.70 -39.65
N GLY A 174 6.05 8.95 -39.14
CA GLY A 174 5.25 8.03 -39.93
C GLY A 174 6.03 6.82 -40.48
N GLN A 175 7.16 6.48 -39.85
CA GLN A 175 8.00 5.33 -40.24
C GLN A 175 7.49 4.00 -39.68
N THR A 176 6.50 4.04 -38.78
CA THR A 176 5.87 2.87 -38.15
C THR A 176 4.35 2.89 -38.35
N ASP A 177 3.70 1.73 -38.16
CA ASP A 177 2.24 1.61 -38.24
C ASP A 177 1.56 2.50 -37.19
N LYS A 178 0.79 3.49 -37.65
CA LYS A 178 0.10 4.46 -36.80
C LYS A 178 -0.94 3.80 -35.91
N LEU A 179 -1.56 2.70 -36.36
CA LEU A 179 -2.56 1.96 -35.59
C LEU A 179 -1.93 1.16 -34.43
N GLY A 180 -0.63 0.92 -34.47
CA GLY A 180 0.12 0.36 -33.34
C GLY A 180 0.14 1.26 -32.10
N ASN A 181 -0.11 2.56 -32.25
CA ASN A 181 -0.30 3.51 -31.15
C ASN A 181 -1.76 3.67 -30.71
N VAL A 182 -2.71 3.04 -31.41
CA VAL A 182 -4.14 3.15 -31.08
C VAL A 182 -4.61 1.92 -30.31
N TRP A 183 -5.32 2.15 -29.20
CA TRP A 183 -5.91 1.09 -28.40
C TRP A 183 -7.38 1.38 -28.06
N LEU A 184 -8.19 0.32 -28.00
CA LEU A 184 -9.61 0.39 -27.69
C LEU A 184 -9.87 0.06 -26.22
N LEU A 185 -10.51 0.98 -25.49
CA LEU A 185 -10.88 0.85 -24.09
C LEU A 185 -12.33 1.23 -23.84
N SER A 186 -12.88 0.80 -22.69
CA SER A 186 -14.09 1.37 -22.13
C SER A 186 -13.79 2.71 -21.45
N THR A 187 -14.79 3.56 -21.26
CA THR A 187 -14.66 4.84 -20.53
C THR A 187 -14.04 4.68 -19.14
N THR A 188 -14.42 3.63 -18.41
CA THR A 188 -13.82 3.31 -17.11
C THR A 188 -12.34 2.98 -17.27
N ALA A 189 -11.97 2.04 -18.15
CA ALA A 189 -10.57 1.66 -18.34
C ALA A 189 -9.70 2.82 -18.84
N TRP A 190 -10.26 3.67 -19.70
CA TRP A 190 -9.65 4.89 -20.19
C TRP A 190 -9.26 5.83 -19.05
N ASP A 191 -10.16 6.09 -18.09
CA ASP A 191 -9.89 6.97 -16.96
C ASP A 191 -8.70 6.47 -16.13
N TYR A 192 -8.68 5.17 -15.79
CA TYR A 192 -7.57 4.54 -15.07
C TYR A 192 -6.23 4.61 -15.83
N PHE A 193 -6.25 4.33 -17.14
CA PHE A 193 -5.04 4.32 -17.96
C PHE A 193 -4.47 5.74 -18.17
N ARG A 194 -5.34 6.72 -18.45
CA ARG A 194 -4.97 8.14 -18.62
C ARG A 194 -4.39 8.75 -17.34
N LYS A 195 -4.91 8.34 -16.18
CA LYS A 195 -4.44 8.77 -14.86
C LYS A 195 -3.16 8.08 -14.41
N GLY A 196 -2.71 7.04 -15.13
CA GLY A 196 -1.57 6.23 -14.71
C GLY A 196 -1.87 5.30 -13.53
N ASP A 197 -3.15 5.13 -13.19
CA ASP A 197 -3.61 4.19 -12.17
C ASP A 197 -3.65 2.75 -12.69
N ALA A 198 -3.57 2.53 -14.00
CA ALA A 198 -3.39 1.22 -14.62
C ALA A 198 -2.23 1.27 -15.63
N TYR A 199 -1.34 0.28 -15.62
CA TYR A 199 -0.30 0.10 -16.63
C TYR A 199 -0.01 -1.38 -16.91
N LEU A 200 0.60 -1.65 -18.07
CA LEU A 200 0.87 -3.01 -18.54
C LEU A 200 2.37 -3.35 -18.45
N ARG A 201 2.66 -4.64 -18.20
CA ARG A 201 4.00 -5.21 -18.34
C ARG A 201 3.91 -6.53 -19.11
N VAL A 202 4.77 -6.69 -20.12
CA VAL A 202 4.91 -7.96 -20.84
C VAL A 202 5.34 -9.06 -19.88
N GLN A 203 4.67 -10.22 -19.91
CA GLN A 203 5.11 -11.40 -19.15
C GLN A 203 6.35 -12.04 -19.80
N ARG A 204 7.30 -12.53 -18.99
CA ARG A 204 8.64 -13.00 -19.40
C ARG A 204 8.66 -14.31 -20.23
N GLY A 205 7.53 -14.77 -20.77
CA GLY A 205 7.39 -16.05 -21.47
C GLY A 205 7.53 -16.01 -23.01
N ASP A 206 7.23 -14.91 -23.68
CA ASP A 206 7.18 -14.88 -25.16
C ASP A 206 8.55 -14.60 -25.78
N THR A 207 9.43 -15.60 -25.77
CA THR A 207 10.66 -15.57 -26.59
C THR A 207 10.57 -16.44 -27.85
N LYS A 208 9.47 -17.16 -28.09
CA LYS A 208 9.32 -17.94 -29.32
C LYS A 208 7.86 -17.93 -29.80
N THR A 209 7.72 -17.53 -31.07
CA THR A 209 6.61 -17.81 -32.01
C THR A 209 5.26 -17.10 -31.75
N GLU A 210 4.97 -16.08 -32.59
CA GLU A 210 3.68 -15.37 -32.82
C GLU A 210 3.56 -13.88 -32.42
N SER A 211 4.63 -13.08 -32.58
CA SER A 211 4.70 -11.66 -32.15
C SER A 211 3.59 -10.72 -32.66
N ASN A 212 2.87 -11.08 -33.73
CA ASN A 212 1.86 -10.22 -34.37
C ASN A 212 0.42 -10.66 -34.12
N LEU A 213 0.21 -11.83 -33.49
CA LEU A 213 -1.12 -12.42 -33.28
C LEU A 213 -1.60 -12.17 -31.86
N LYS A 214 -0.75 -12.39 -30.85
CA LYS A 214 -1.17 -12.33 -29.45
C LYS A 214 -0.01 -11.92 -28.56
N GLN A 215 -0.30 -11.09 -27.55
CA GLN A 215 0.65 -10.72 -26.51
C GLN A 215 -0.03 -10.71 -25.15
N GLU A 216 0.56 -11.40 -24.18
CA GLU A 216 0.11 -11.40 -22.79
C GLU A 216 0.77 -10.28 -21.97
N TYR A 217 -0.05 -9.60 -21.15
CA TYR A 217 0.39 -8.54 -20.25
C TYR A 217 -0.13 -8.78 -18.85
N SER A 218 0.70 -8.55 -17.84
CA SER A 218 0.25 -8.34 -16.46
C SER A 218 -0.24 -6.91 -16.29
N VAL A 219 -1.41 -6.74 -15.66
CA VAL A 219 -2.00 -5.44 -15.32
C VAL A 219 -1.59 -5.05 -13.91
N PHE A 220 -1.09 -3.83 -13.75
CA PHE A 220 -0.72 -3.28 -12.45
C PHE A 220 -1.55 -2.04 -12.14
N HIS A 221 -1.87 -1.86 -10.86
CA HIS A 221 -2.56 -0.68 -10.37
C HIS A 221 -1.71 0.12 -9.38
N SER A 222 -1.72 1.44 -9.54
CA SER A 222 -1.03 2.36 -8.63
C SER A 222 -1.80 2.51 -7.31
N GLY A 223 -3.11 2.72 -7.38
CA GLY A 223 -4.01 2.78 -6.22
C GLY A 223 -3.66 3.90 -5.24
N PHE A 224 -3.18 5.05 -5.73
CA PHE A 224 -2.76 6.15 -4.85
C PHE A 224 -3.95 6.98 -4.37
N THR A 225 -4.96 7.18 -5.21
CA THR A 225 -6.19 7.86 -4.85
C THR A 225 -7.23 6.83 -4.39
N PRO A 226 -8.12 7.18 -3.43
CA PRO A 226 -9.25 6.31 -3.10
C PRO A 226 -10.14 6.14 -4.33
N SER A 227 -10.23 4.93 -4.85
CA SER A 227 -11.13 4.62 -5.96
C SER A 227 -12.59 4.66 -5.50
N HIS A 228 -13.52 5.00 -6.40
CA HIS A 228 -14.96 4.97 -6.12
C HIS A 228 -15.41 3.58 -5.61
N PRO A 229 -16.44 3.47 -4.76
CA PRO A 229 -16.95 2.18 -4.25
C PRO A 229 -17.41 1.21 -5.35
N GLU A 230 -17.70 1.72 -6.56
CA GLU A 230 -18.01 0.95 -7.76
C GLU A 230 -16.74 0.51 -8.53
N SER A 231 -15.55 0.66 -7.92
CA SER A 231 -14.28 0.42 -8.58
C SER A 231 -14.17 -1.02 -9.05
N PHE A 232 -14.09 -1.14 -10.37
CA PHE A 232 -13.67 -2.27 -11.16
C PHE A 232 -12.71 -3.20 -10.39
N SER A 233 -13.13 -4.44 -10.10
CA SER A 233 -12.21 -5.47 -9.62
C SER A 233 -11.40 -6.01 -10.80
N LEU A 234 -10.41 -5.26 -11.26
CA LEU A 234 -9.22 -5.93 -11.76
C LEU A 234 -8.64 -6.63 -10.55
N ASP A 235 -8.89 -7.94 -10.44
CA ASP A 235 -8.19 -8.79 -9.49
C ASP A 235 -6.72 -8.35 -9.49
N ARG A 236 -6.23 -7.96 -8.31
CA ARG A 236 -4.87 -7.43 -8.17
C ARG A 236 -3.90 -8.49 -8.70
N GLY A 237 -3.39 -8.29 -9.92
CA GLY A 237 -2.50 -9.26 -10.59
C GLY A 237 -3.12 -10.04 -11.76
N GLY A 238 -4.26 -9.64 -12.32
CA GLY A 238 -4.81 -10.25 -13.53
C GLY A 238 -3.87 -10.10 -14.75
N SER A 239 -3.81 -11.13 -15.58
CA SER A 239 -3.22 -11.04 -16.92
C SER A 239 -4.30 -10.77 -17.97
N ILE A 240 -3.95 -9.98 -18.99
CA ILE A 240 -4.80 -9.73 -20.15
C ILE A 240 -4.08 -10.20 -21.41
N HIS A 241 -4.87 -10.58 -22.40
CA HIS A 241 -4.39 -10.94 -23.72
C HIS A 241 -4.85 -9.89 -24.72
N ILE A 242 -3.89 -9.30 -25.42
CA ILE A 242 -4.17 -8.45 -26.56
C ILE A 242 -3.92 -9.32 -27.81
N GLU A 243 -5.00 -9.68 -28.48
CA GLU A 243 -5.00 -10.54 -29.65
C GLU A 243 -5.50 -9.76 -30.86
N ASN A 244 -4.78 -9.85 -31.97
CA ASN A 244 -5.14 -9.24 -33.23
C ASN A 244 -5.98 -10.22 -34.05
N ARG A 245 -7.28 -9.95 -34.15
CA ARG A 245 -8.22 -10.77 -34.92
C ARG A 245 -8.19 -10.49 -36.42
N LYS A 246 -7.41 -9.51 -36.86
CA LYS A 246 -7.23 -9.11 -38.27
C LYS A 246 -5.73 -8.95 -38.60
N PRO A 247 -4.90 -9.99 -38.41
CA PRO A 247 -3.44 -9.90 -38.52
C PRO A 247 -2.95 -9.56 -39.94
N HIS A 248 -3.81 -9.73 -40.94
CA HIS A 248 -3.51 -9.39 -42.35
C HIS A 248 -3.75 -7.90 -42.67
N LEU A 249 -4.43 -7.15 -41.80
CA LEU A 249 -4.86 -5.77 -42.06
C LEU A 249 -4.23 -4.74 -41.11
N THR A 250 -3.78 -5.15 -39.94
CA THR A 250 -3.19 -4.27 -38.92
C THR A 250 -2.26 -5.07 -38.02
N LEU A 251 -1.38 -4.38 -37.28
CA LEU A 251 -0.57 -4.99 -36.22
C LEU A 251 -1.27 -4.88 -34.86
N THR A 252 -0.81 -5.70 -33.90
CA THR A 252 -1.12 -5.51 -32.49
C THR A 252 -0.59 -4.16 -31.98
N PRO A 253 -1.20 -3.56 -30.95
CA PRO A 253 -0.63 -2.40 -30.28
C PRO A 253 0.83 -2.63 -29.88
N ASN A 254 1.67 -1.63 -30.13
CA ASN A 254 3.11 -1.73 -29.95
C ASN A 254 3.48 -1.83 -28.46
N LYS A 255 4.07 -2.96 -28.07
CA LYS A 255 4.50 -3.25 -26.69
C LYS A 255 5.43 -2.19 -26.10
N ASN A 256 6.24 -1.53 -26.92
CA ASN A 256 7.16 -0.49 -26.47
C ASN A 256 6.45 0.82 -26.14
N LEU A 257 5.29 1.10 -26.76
CA LEU A 257 4.46 2.25 -26.40
C LEU A 257 3.81 2.04 -25.02
N PHE A 258 3.36 0.82 -24.73
CA PHE A 258 2.95 0.47 -23.36
C PHE A 258 4.12 0.56 -22.37
N ALA A 259 5.34 0.19 -22.79
CA ALA A 259 6.52 0.36 -21.96
C ALA A 259 6.80 1.84 -21.66
N ILE A 260 6.66 2.74 -22.64
CA ILE A 260 6.77 4.21 -22.46
C ILE A 260 5.70 4.71 -21.49
N HIS A 261 4.43 4.36 -21.71
CA HIS A 261 3.35 4.74 -20.79
C HIS A 261 3.63 4.26 -19.36
N ARG A 262 4.15 3.04 -19.19
CA ARG A 262 4.53 2.50 -17.87
C ARG A 262 5.54 3.40 -17.16
N PHE A 263 6.53 3.98 -17.84
CA PHE A 263 7.48 4.92 -17.23
C PHE A 263 6.74 6.14 -16.62
N PHE A 264 5.73 6.67 -17.32
CA PHE A 264 4.96 7.85 -16.88
C PHE A 264 3.76 7.53 -15.98
N SER A 265 3.30 6.28 -15.93
CA SER A 265 2.11 5.87 -15.18
C SER A 265 2.16 6.27 -13.69
N ARG A 266 3.27 5.98 -13.00
CA ARG A 266 3.42 6.33 -11.58
C ARG A 266 3.54 7.85 -11.35
N PRO A 267 4.35 8.61 -12.10
CA PRO A 267 4.33 10.07 -12.05
C PRO A 267 2.93 10.66 -12.28
N LEU A 268 2.18 10.17 -13.28
CA LEU A 268 0.80 10.60 -13.54
C LEU A 268 -0.10 10.34 -12.34
N ALA A 269 -0.06 9.13 -11.76
CA ALA A 269 -0.86 8.80 -10.59
C ALA A 269 -0.53 9.70 -9.37
N TRP A 270 0.73 10.13 -9.24
CA TRP A 270 1.10 11.11 -8.22
C TRP A 270 0.58 12.53 -8.50
N MET A 271 0.49 12.94 -9.75
CA MET A 271 -0.18 14.19 -10.13
C MET A 271 -1.67 14.14 -9.77
N GLU A 272 -2.34 13.02 -10.01
CA GLU A 272 -3.75 12.85 -9.59
C GLU A 272 -3.90 12.85 -8.07
N ALA A 273 -2.97 12.23 -7.33
CA ALA A 273 -2.94 12.28 -5.89
C ALA A 273 -2.75 13.71 -5.37
N HIS A 274 -1.89 14.51 -6.02
CA HIS A 274 -1.73 15.93 -5.71
C HIS A 274 -3.05 16.69 -5.85
N GLU A 275 -3.74 16.56 -6.99
CA GLU A 275 -5.03 17.23 -7.20
C GLU A 275 -6.09 16.79 -6.20
N TYR A 276 -6.16 15.48 -5.92
CA TYR A 276 -7.07 14.93 -4.92
C TYR A 276 -6.81 15.52 -3.53
N MET A 277 -5.54 15.58 -3.10
CA MET A 277 -5.15 16.16 -1.82
C MET A 277 -5.53 17.64 -1.72
N GLN A 278 -5.26 18.43 -2.76
CA GLN A 278 -5.64 19.85 -2.78
C GLN A 278 -7.16 20.04 -2.64
N LYS A 279 -7.96 19.27 -3.40
CA LYS A 279 -9.42 19.31 -3.31
C LYS A 279 -9.92 18.88 -1.93
N ARG A 280 -9.33 17.83 -1.34
CA ARG A 280 -9.68 17.33 0.01
C ARG A 280 -9.39 18.37 1.08
N LEU A 281 -8.21 19.00 1.04
CA LEU A 281 -7.80 20.01 2.01
C LEU A 281 -8.65 21.29 1.90
N ALA A 282 -8.99 21.71 0.67
CA ALA A 282 -9.88 22.86 0.45
C ALA A 282 -11.31 22.62 0.98
N ASN A 283 -11.80 21.39 0.88
CA ASN A 283 -13.14 20.99 1.33
C ASN A 283 -13.18 20.49 2.78
N ALA A 284 -12.05 20.46 3.49
CA ALA A 284 -11.98 19.92 4.84
C ALA A 284 -12.82 20.80 5.79
N PRO A 285 -13.76 20.22 6.57
CA PRO A 285 -14.52 20.99 7.54
C PRO A 285 -13.56 21.59 8.58
N LYS A 286 -13.66 22.91 8.80
CA LYS A 286 -12.72 23.70 9.64
C LYS A 286 -12.64 23.26 11.10
N LYS A 287 -13.51 22.37 11.57
CA LYS A 287 -13.44 21.70 12.87
C LYS A 287 -14.12 20.34 12.75
N THR A 288 -13.39 19.25 12.91
CA THR A 288 -14.00 17.99 13.32
C THR A 288 -14.16 18.03 14.83
N SER A 289 -15.41 18.11 15.27
CA SER A 289 -15.76 17.80 16.65
C SER A 289 -15.23 16.40 16.95
N THR A 290 -14.36 16.28 17.95
CA THR A 290 -14.08 15.00 18.59
C THR A 290 -15.42 14.48 19.12
N VAL A 291 -16.07 13.61 18.34
CA VAL A 291 -17.18 12.81 18.85
C VAL A 291 -16.55 11.87 19.84
N LYS A 292 -16.41 12.34 21.08
CA LYS A 292 -16.18 11.45 22.22
C LYS A 292 -17.35 10.48 22.18
N SER A 293 -17.08 9.20 21.91
CA SER A 293 -18.07 8.16 22.17
C SER A 293 -18.23 8.09 23.69
N SER A 294 -19.09 8.96 24.23
CA SER A 294 -19.51 8.87 25.61
C SER A 294 -20.29 7.58 25.72
N ILE A 295 -19.73 6.61 26.44
CA ILE A 295 -20.44 5.38 26.74
C ILE A 295 -21.50 5.75 27.75
N SER A 296 -22.75 5.73 27.30
CA SER A 296 -23.84 5.84 28.25
C SER A 296 -23.82 4.61 29.17
N PRO A 297 -24.13 4.76 30.46
CA PRO A 297 -24.26 3.63 31.40
C PRO A 297 -25.29 2.57 30.95
N PHE A 298 -26.11 2.85 29.93
CA PHE A 298 -26.99 1.87 29.31
C PHE A 298 -26.24 0.73 28.59
N PHE A 299 -25.00 0.95 28.12
CA PHE A 299 -24.26 -0.06 27.37
C PHE A 299 -23.80 -1.23 28.24
N SER A 300 -23.36 -0.98 29.47
CA SER A 300 -22.94 -2.04 30.41
C SER A 300 -24.13 -2.87 30.87
N ILE A 301 -25.26 -2.22 31.17
CA ILE A 301 -26.52 -2.87 31.55
C ILE A 301 -27.04 -3.72 30.39
N PHE A 302 -27.08 -3.17 29.17
CA PHE A 302 -27.48 -3.91 27.98
C PHE A 302 -26.58 -5.13 27.75
N ARG A 303 -25.25 -4.96 27.85
CA ARG A 303 -24.29 -6.06 27.70
C ARG A 303 -24.57 -7.19 28.69
N GLN A 304 -24.79 -6.87 29.97
CA GLN A 304 -25.04 -7.86 31.01
C GLN A 304 -26.38 -8.59 30.82
N LEU A 305 -27.44 -7.86 30.46
CA LEU A 305 -28.74 -8.46 30.13
C LEU A 305 -28.66 -9.34 28.88
N TRP A 306 -27.93 -8.89 27.86
CA TRP A 306 -27.76 -9.61 26.60
C TRP A 306 -26.99 -10.92 26.81
N THR A 307 -25.85 -10.91 27.51
CA THR A 307 -25.04 -12.10 27.76
C THR A 307 -25.72 -13.12 28.69
N SER A 308 -26.75 -12.70 29.42
CA SER A 308 -27.61 -13.59 30.23
C SER A 308 -28.56 -14.46 29.39
N LEU A 309 -28.80 -14.09 28.12
CA LEU A 309 -29.61 -14.91 27.21
C LEU A 309 -28.88 -16.21 26.84
N PRO A 310 -29.62 -17.32 26.61
CA PRO A 310 -29.04 -18.56 26.12
C PRO A 310 -28.21 -18.37 24.85
N SER A 311 -27.07 -19.07 24.75
CA SER A 311 -26.14 -18.91 23.62
C SER A 311 -26.82 -19.10 22.26
N PHE A 312 -27.72 -20.06 22.14
CA PHE A 312 -28.44 -20.32 20.87
C PHE A 312 -29.31 -19.15 20.42
N VAL A 313 -29.89 -18.37 21.34
CA VAL A 313 -30.66 -17.16 21.03
C VAL A 313 -29.71 -16.09 20.50
N ARG A 314 -28.62 -15.83 21.23
CA ARG A 314 -27.61 -14.83 20.86
C ARG A 314 -27.02 -15.12 19.48
N THR A 315 -26.57 -16.36 19.24
CA THR A 315 -25.93 -16.72 17.97
C THR A 315 -26.90 -16.70 16.79
N SER A 316 -28.18 -17.04 17.01
CA SER A 316 -29.22 -16.91 15.98
C SER A 316 -29.42 -15.44 15.56
N VAL A 317 -29.38 -14.52 16.53
CA VAL A 317 -29.43 -13.07 16.25
C VAL A 317 -28.18 -12.61 15.52
N TYR A 318 -26.99 -13.10 15.88
CA TYR A 318 -25.74 -12.76 15.20
C TYR A 318 -25.75 -13.20 13.73
N ASP A 319 -26.18 -14.43 13.44
CA ASP A 319 -26.31 -14.92 12.07
C ASP A 319 -27.34 -14.11 11.27
N PHE A 320 -28.46 -13.73 11.89
CA PHE A 320 -29.45 -12.88 11.25
C PHE A 320 -28.90 -11.48 10.93
N LEU A 321 -28.24 -10.82 11.88
CA LEU A 321 -27.61 -9.53 11.68
C LEU A 321 -26.49 -9.60 10.63
N ALA A 322 -25.72 -10.69 10.57
CA ALA A 322 -24.69 -10.89 9.56
C ALA A 322 -25.28 -10.93 8.15
N ARG A 323 -26.43 -11.59 7.96
CA ARG A 323 -27.15 -11.59 6.67
C ARG A 323 -27.65 -10.20 6.28
N ILE A 324 -28.09 -9.40 7.25
CA ILE A 324 -28.46 -7.99 7.01
C ILE A 324 -27.21 -7.18 6.64
N GLY A 325 -26.11 -7.36 7.38
CA GLY A 325 -24.84 -6.68 7.15
C GLY A 325 -24.31 -6.90 5.74
N LEU A 326 -24.34 -8.14 5.23
CA LEU A 326 -23.95 -8.47 3.86
C LEU A 326 -24.79 -7.78 2.77
N LYS A 327 -26.02 -7.35 3.08
CA LYS A 327 -26.86 -6.57 2.16
C LYS A 327 -26.62 -5.06 2.27
N MET A 328 -26.21 -4.58 3.44
CA MET A 328 -26.07 -3.15 3.73
C MET A 328 -24.66 -2.61 3.46
N TYR A 329 -23.65 -3.46 3.61
CA TYR A 329 -22.25 -3.05 3.57
C TYR A 329 -21.47 -3.84 2.51
N PRO A 330 -20.46 -3.23 1.88
CA PRO A 330 -19.52 -3.96 1.03
C PRO A 330 -18.84 -5.11 1.80
N PRO A 331 -18.38 -6.16 1.09
CA PRO A 331 -17.60 -7.24 1.69
C PRO A 331 -16.39 -6.69 2.45
N THR A 332 -16.07 -7.32 3.58
CA THR A 332 -14.82 -7.03 4.29
C THR A 332 -13.66 -7.79 3.65
N LEU A 333 -12.42 -7.49 4.03
CA LEU A 333 -11.23 -8.20 3.55
C LEU A 333 -11.09 -9.63 4.11
N SER A 334 -12.01 -10.07 4.99
CA SER A 334 -11.99 -11.40 5.58
C SER A 334 -13.36 -12.09 5.48
N MET A 335 -13.35 -13.36 5.11
CA MET A 335 -14.56 -14.19 5.03
C MET A 335 -15.19 -14.49 6.40
N THR A 336 -14.45 -14.23 7.48
CA THR A 336 -14.91 -14.44 8.86
C THR A 336 -15.34 -13.15 9.54
N VAL A 337 -15.25 -11.99 8.90
CA VAL A 337 -15.54 -10.69 9.52
C VAL A 337 -16.73 -10.01 8.84
N TYR A 338 -17.72 -9.64 9.64
CA TYR A 338 -18.98 -9.05 9.18
C TYR A 338 -19.20 -7.70 9.86
N LYS A 339 -19.40 -6.66 9.05
CA LYS A 339 -19.93 -5.39 9.53
C LYS A 339 -21.43 -5.54 9.74
N LEU A 340 -21.91 -5.21 10.93
CA LEU A 340 -23.30 -5.35 11.31
C LEU A 340 -23.98 -3.97 11.45
N PRO A 341 -25.31 -3.91 11.40
CA PRO A 341 -26.06 -2.72 11.79
C PRO A 341 -25.71 -2.25 13.22
N PHE A 342 -26.09 -1.02 13.56
CA PHE A 342 -25.89 -0.43 14.90
C PHE A 342 -24.43 -0.19 15.30
N GLY A 343 -23.51 -0.14 14.32
CA GLY A 343 -22.10 0.10 14.59
C GLY A 343 -21.45 -1.09 15.30
N LEU A 344 -21.79 -2.31 14.88
CA LEU A 344 -21.25 -3.55 15.43
C LEU A 344 -20.39 -4.28 14.40
N TYR A 345 -19.45 -5.08 14.88
CA TYR A 345 -18.64 -6.01 14.10
C TYR A 345 -18.73 -7.40 14.71
N LEU A 346 -18.79 -8.40 13.84
CA LEU A 346 -18.83 -9.80 14.22
C LEU A 346 -17.71 -10.55 13.53
N ARG A 347 -16.86 -11.21 14.32
CA ARG A 347 -16.04 -12.32 13.81
C ARG A 347 -16.83 -13.60 13.98
N ARG A 348 -16.97 -14.37 12.91
CA ARG A 348 -17.64 -15.67 12.87
C ARG A 348 -16.79 -16.64 12.07
N GLY A 349 -16.31 -17.69 12.72
CA GLY A 349 -15.44 -18.67 12.10
C GLY A 349 -15.63 -20.07 12.69
N SER A 350 -14.71 -20.99 12.37
CA SER A 350 -14.78 -22.37 12.86
C SER A 350 -14.73 -22.44 14.39
N PRO A 351 -15.24 -23.51 15.02
CA PRO A 351 -15.17 -23.67 16.47
C PRO A 351 -13.74 -23.65 17.02
N SER A 352 -12.74 -24.04 16.22
CA SER A 352 -11.32 -23.99 16.58
C SER A 352 -10.77 -22.58 16.83
N LEU A 353 -11.46 -21.53 16.38
CA LEU A 353 -11.07 -20.14 16.64
C LEU A 353 -11.59 -19.60 17.97
N ALA A 354 -12.43 -20.35 18.69
CA ALA A 354 -13.00 -19.90 19.97
C ALA A 354 -11.93 -19.46 20.99
N PRO A 355 -10.80 -20.18 21.18
CA PRO A 355 -9.74 -19.72 22.08
C PRO A 355 -9.18 -18.36 21.69
N LYS A 356 -8.95 -18.12 20.38
CA LYS A 356 -8.46 -16.82 19.86
C LYS A 356 -9.44 -15.69 20.15
N TYR A 357 -10.74 -15.94 19.97
CA TYR A 357 -11.79 -14.97 20.27
C TYR A 357 -11.91 -14.66 21.77
N HIS A 358 -11.68 -15.64 22.65
CA HIS A 358 -11.62 -15.42 24.09
C HIS A 358 -10.40 -14.57 24.48
N VAL A 359 -9.22 -14.84 23.90
CA VAL A 359 -8.01 -14.04 24.12
C VAL A 359 -8.22 -12.60 23.63
N GLU A 360 -8.70 -12.41 22.40
CA GLU A 360 -8.96 -11.07 21.87
C GLU A 360 -9.99 -10.31 22.73
N ALA A 361 -11.09 -10.96 23.15
CA ALA A 361 -12.07 -10.33 24.03
C ALA A 361 -11.48 -9.94 25.40
N HIS A 362 -10.61 -10.78 25.95
CA HIS A 362 -9.89 -10.50 27.19
C HIS A 362 -8.95 -9.30 27.02
N THR A 363 -8.16 -9.29 25.94
CA THR A 363 -7.28 -8.17 25.58
C THR A 363 -8.07 -6.88 25.45
N LEU A 364 -9.15 -6.85 24.66
CA LEU A 364 -9.95 -5.64 24.47
C LEU A 364 -10.52 -5.09 25.79
N LYS A 365 -10.91 -5.98 26.72
CA LYS A 365 -11.34 -5.58 28.06
C LYS A 365 -10.19 -4.95 28.87
N MET A 366 -8.99 -5.51 28.78
CA MET A 366 -7.79 -4.96 29.42
C MET A 366 -7.43 -3.57 28.86
N ILE A 367 -7.49 -3.40 27.54
CA ILE A 367 -7.25 -2.11 26.87
C ILE A 367 -8.28 -1.06 27.29
N GLU A 368 -9.56 -1.45 27.36
CA GLU A 368 -10.65 -0.58 27.82
C GLU A 368 -10.43 -0.07 29.25
N GLN A 369 -9.86 -0.90 30.12
CA GLN A 369 -9.68 -0.58 31.55
C GLN A 369 -8.40 0.19 31.85
N SER A 370 -7.35 -0.02 31.06
CA SER A 370 -6.00 0.43 31.41
C SER A 370 -5.47 1.56 30.53
N THR A 371 -6.16 1.89 29.43
CA THR A 371 -5.64 2.84 28.42
C THR A 371 -6.73 3.73 27.83
N HIS A 372 -6.32 4.79 27.14
CA HIS A 372 -7.18 5.64 26.31
C HIS A 372 -7.12 5.26 24.83
N ILE A 373 -6.54 4.10 24.50
CA ILE A 373 -6.42 3.64 23.13
C ILE A 373 -7.83 3.43 22.56
N PRO A 374 -8.16 4.03 21.41
CA PRO A 374 -9.45 3.80 20.77
C PRO A 374 -9.46 2.40 20.17
N ALA A 375 -9.94 1.41 20.92
CA ALA A 375 -10.05 0.02 20.47
C ALA A 375 -11.53 -0.43 20.42
N PRO A 376 -11.85 -1.51 19.66
CA PRO A 376 -13.16 -2.14 19.75
C PRO A 376 -13.49 -2.56 21.18
N ARG A 377 -14.76 -2.52 21.56
CA ARG A 377 -15.22 -3.03 22.85
C ARG A 377 -15.80 -4.42 22.62
N ALA A 378 -15.17 -5.43 23.21
CA ALA A 378 -15.72 -6.78 23.18
C ALA A 378 -17.06 -6.79 23.93
N ILE A 379 -18.12 -7.23 23.27
CA ILE A 379 -19.46 -7.33 23.84
C ILE A 379 -19.68 -8.75 24.33
N ASP A 380 -19.43 -9.74 23.48
CA ASP A 380 -19.75 -11.13 23.74
C ASP A 380 -18.85 -12.10 22.97
N VAL A 381 -18.58 -13.25 23.59
CA VAL A 381 -17.96 -14.42 22.96
C VAL A 381 -18.91 -15.59 23.11
N ALA A 382 -19.24 -16.23 22.00
CA ALA A 382 -20.18 -17.35 21.98
C ALA A 382 -19.66 -18.48 21.10
N GLN A 383 -20.15 -19.68 21.36
CA GLN A 383 -19.79 -20.87 20.59
C GLN A 383 -21.03 -21.75 20.38
N THR A 384 -21.05 -22.39 19.22
CA THR A 384 -21.98 -23.46 18.84
C THR A 384 -21.17 -24.65 18.33
N SER A 385 -21.83 -25.76 18.02
CA SER A 385 -21.18 -26.90 17.36
C SER A 385 -20.61 -26.57 15.97
N ARG A 386 -21.08 -25.50 15.31
CA ARG A 386 -20.68 -25.13 13.94
C ARG A 386 -19.74 -23.94 13.86
N TYR A 387 -19.91 -22.97 14.75
CA TYR A 387 -19.20 -21.69 14.69
C TYR A 387 -18.84 -21.15 16.06
N SER A 388 -17.75 -20.39 16.09
CA SER A 388 -17.38 -19.48 17.18
C SER A 388 -17.69 -18.03 16.76
N TYR A 389 -17.96 -17.17 17.74
CA TYR A 389 -18.39 -15.79 17.54
C TYR A 389 -17.67 -14.84 18.49
N LEU A 390 -17.19 -13.72 17.98
CA LEU A 390 -16.79 -12.54 18.76
C LEU A 390 -17.57 -11.33 18.26
N LEU A 391 -18.45 -10.81 19.12
CA LEU A 391 -19.19 -9.59 18.86
C LEU A 391 -18.47 -8.40 19.53
N MET A 392 -18.23 -7.34 18.76
CA MET A 392 -17.57 -6.13 19.25
C MET A 392 -18.17 -4.86 18.65
N THR A 393 -17.85 -3.71 19.22
CA THR A 393 -18.22 -2.41 18.63
C THR A 393 -17.36 -2.07 17.41
N CYS A 394 -17.94 -1.36 16.45
CA CYS A 394 -17.20 -0.69 15.39
C CYS A 394 -16.40 0.47 15.97
N VAL A 395 -15.21 0.70 15.43
CA VAL A 395 -14.40 1.89 15.69
C VAL A 395 -14.46 2.80 14.45
N PRO A 396 -14.59 4.13 14.60
CA PRO A 396 -14.68 5.03 13.45
C PRO A 396 -13.34 5.13 12.69
N GLY A 397 -13.41 5.68 11.47
CA GLY A 397 -12.27 5.94 10.60
C GLY A 397 -12.03 4.88 9.53
N ARG A 398 -10.90 5.00 8.84
CA ARG A 398 -10.49 4.11 7.75
C ARG A 398 -9.06 3.65 7.97
N PRO A 399 -8.70 2.42 7.55
CA PRO A 399 -7.31 1.97 7.58
C PRO A 399 -6.39 2.97 6.89
N ILE A 400 -5.27 3.30 7.54
CA ILE A 400 -4.32 4.28 7.00
C ILE A 400 -3.58 3.77 5.76
N GLY A 401 -3.45 2.46 5.57
CA GLY A 401 -2.69 1.85 4.46
C GLY A 401 -3.09 2.38 3.08
N PRO A 402 -4.37 2.28 2.67
CA PRO A 402 -4.84 2.85 1.41
C PRO A 402 -4.72 4.39 1.33
N SER A 403 -4.79 5.09 2.45
CA SER A 403 -4.76 6.56 2.50
C SER A 403 -3.36 7.14 2.65
N LEU A 404 -2.34 6.34 2.95
CA LEU A 404 -0.98 6.80 3.23
C LEU A 404 -0.39 7.62 2.06
N ASN A 405 -0.75 7.29 0.82
CA ASN A 405 -0.33 8.05 -0.36
C ASN A 405 -1.00 9.43 -0.47
N THR A 406 -2.14 9.65 0.18
CA THR A 406 -2.91 10.91 0.13
C THR A 406 -2.97 11.64 1.47
N MET A 407 -2.20 11.19 2.46
CA MET A 407 -1.94 11.91 3.70
C MET A 407 -0.82 12.93 3.50
N THR A 408 -0.99 14.13 4.06
CA THR A 408 0.09 15.13 4.11
C THR A 408 1.20 14.67 5.06
N ASP A 409 2.35 15.34 5.02
CA ASP A 409 3.44 15.03 5.97
C ASP A 409 3.01 15.33 7.42
N GLU A 410 2.23 16.40 7.63
CA GLU A 410 1.69 16.78 8.94
C GLU A 410 0.67 15.75 9.46
N GLU A 411 -0.17 15.21 8.59
CA GLU A 411 -1.12 14.15 8.97
C GLU A 411 -0.39 12.86 9.38
N VAL A 412 0.71 12.52 8.69
CA VAL A 412 1.56 11.37 9.06
C VAL A 412 2.28 11.62 10.37
N GLU A 413 2.85 12.82 10.57
CA GLU A 413 3.50 13.21 11.83
C GLU A 413 2.53 13.16 13.01
N GLN A 414 1.29 13.61 12.83
CA GLN A 414 0.27 13.54 13.87
C GLN A 414 -0.10 12.08 14.21
N VAL A 415 -0.13 11.18 13.23
CA VAL A 415 -0.28 9.73 13.47
C VAL A 415 0.90 9.19 14.29
N VAL A 416 2.13 9.61 14.02
CA VAL A 416 3.31 9.23 14.82
C VAL A 416 3.16 9.70 16.27
N VAL A 417 2.71 10.93 16.48
CA VAL A 417 2.46 11.48 17.83
C VAL A 417 1.41 10.65 18.57
N ASP A 418 0.28 10.35 17.92
CA ASP A 418 -0.79 9.53 18.51
C ASP A 418 -0.27 8.11 18.83
N LEU A 419 0.48 7.46 17.91
CA LEU A 419 1.08 6.13 18.14
C LEU A 419 2.05 6.11 19.31
N LYS A 420 2.94 7.10 19.43
CA LYS A 420 3.88 7.19 20.55
C LYS A 420 3.14 7.27 21.88
N GLY A 421 2.05 8.04 21.94
CA GLY A 421 1.18 8.12 23.11
C GLY A 421 0.58 6.76 23.46
N TYR A 422 -0.08 6.12 22.50
CA TYR A 422 -0.74 4.84 22.70
C TYR A 422 0.22 3.69 23.04
N ILE A 423 1.37 3.61 22.40
CA ILE A 423 2.40 2.60 22.72
C ILE A 423 2.95 2.85 24.14
N SER A 424 3.13 4.11 24.55
CA SER A 424 3.55 4.42 25.92
C SER A 424 2.50 3.99 26.96
N GLU A 425 1.21 4.18 26.68
CA GLU A 425 0.13 3.68 27.52
C GLU A 425 0.10 2.15 27.58
N LEU A 426 0.24 1.49 26.42
CA LEU A 426 0.24 0.04 26.31
C LEU A 426 1.36 -0.59 27.13
N ARG A 427 2.58 -0.04 27.03
CA ARG A 427 3.75 -0.51 27.78
C ARG A 427 3.64 -0.31 29.30
N LYS A 428 2.73 0.56 29.77
CA LYS A 428 2.50 0.81 31.21
C LYS A 428 1.47 -0.14 31.82
N ILE A 429 0.78 -0.95 31.03
CA ILE A 429 -0.11 -1.98 31.57
C ILE A 429 0.75 -2.89 32.48
N PRO A 430 0.35 -3.10 33.74
CA PRO A 430 1.12 -3.93 34.65
C PRO A 430 0.93 -5.41 34.29
N ARG A 431 2.03 -6.15 34.27
CA ARG A 431 1.98 -7.61 34.20
C ARG A 431 1.49 -8.17 35.53
N ASP A 432 0.72 -9.25 35.47
CA ASP A 432 0.37 -10.03 36.67
C ASP A 432 1.65 -10.58 37.33
N PRO A 433 2.00 -10.14 38.55
CA PRO A 433 3.19 -10.62 39.23
C PRO A 433 3.15 -12.12 39.55
N SER A 434 1.95 -12.72 39.58
CA SER A 434 1.76 -14.16 39.84
C SER A 434 1.98 -15.03 38.60
N SER A 435 2.05 -14.44 37.40
CA SER A 435 2.32 -15.18 36.17
C SER A 435 3.76 -15.68 36.16
N GLU A 436 3.92 -16.99 36.02
CA GLU A 436 5.21 -17.66 35.83
C GLU A 436 5.81 -17.37 34.44
N TYR A 437 4.96 -17.11 33.45
CA TYR A 437 5.38 -16.83 32.08
C TYR A 437 5.59 -15.34 31.88
N LEU A 438 6.75 -14.99 31.31
CA LEU A 438 7.09 -13.63 30.92
C LEU A 438 6.60 -13.33 29.51
N ILE A 439 6.73 -14.28 28.57
CA ILE A 439 6.32 -14.11 27.18
C ILE A 439 5.11 -14.99 26.92
N CYS A 440 3.94 -14.38 26.75
CA CYS A 440 2.64 -15.06 26.69
C CYS A 440 1.55 -14.12 26.16
N ASN A 441 0.35 -14.65 25.89
CA ASN A 441 -0.80 -13.83 25.54
C ASN A 441 -1.37 -13.06 26.76
N SER A 442 -2.41 -12.25 26.54
CA SER A 442 -3.04 -11.45 27.61
C SER A 442 -3.66 -12.24 28.76
N GLN A 443 -3.90 -13.55 28.60
CA GLN A 443 -4.44 -14.46 29.61
C GLN A 443 -3.36 -15.35 30.26
N GLY A 444 -2.07 -15.17 29.93
CA GLY A 444 -0.98 -16.04 30.40
C GLY A 444 -0.85 -17.37 29.63
N GLY A 445 -1.64 -17.56 28.56
CA GLY A 445 -1.58 -18.71 27.66
C GLY A 445 -0.58 -18.51 26.50
N GLY A 446 -0.59 -19.45 25.55
CA GLY A 446 0.23 -19.34 24.34
C GLY A 446 -0.11 -18.12 23.49
N PHE A 447 0.91 -17.39 23.02
CA PHE A 447 0.72 -16.22 22.14
C PHE A 447 0.51 -16.63 20.68
N LEU A 448 -0.07 -15.71 19.90
CA LEU A 448 -0.21 -15.84 18.46
C LEU A 448 0.73 -14.84 17.76
N ASP A 449 1.60 -15.34 16.89
CA ASP A 449 2.49 -14.52 16.07
C ASP A 449 2.68 -15.14 14.68
N TRP A 450 2.14 -14.49 13.64
CA TRP A 450 2.23 -14.97 12.25
C TRP A 450 3.66 -15.07 11.68
N ARG A 451 4.66 -14.47 12.34
CA ARG A 451 6.07 -14.64 11.98
C ARG A 451 6.63 -15.98 12.46
N ILE A 452 5.99 -16.59 13.46
CA ILE A 452 6.35 -17.87 14.07
C ILE A 452 5.23 -18.87 13.72
N PRO A 453 5.38 -19.65 12.64
CA PRO A 453 4.29 -20.52 12.14
C PRO A 453 3.70 -21.47 13.19
N ASP A 454 4.54 -21.97 14.10
CA ASP A 454 4.12 -22.93 15.13
C ASP A 454 3.12 -22.30 16.12
N SER A 455 3.17 -20.97 16.35
CA SER A 455 2.25 -20.27 17.26
C SER A 455 0.77 -20.34 16.85
N GLN A 456 0.49 -20.74 15.60
CA GLN A 456 -0.89 -20.94 15.15
C GLN A 456 -1.51 -22.24 15.65
N ASN A 457 -0.69 -23.23 15.99
CA ASN A 457 -1.11 -24.58 16.34
C ASN A 457 -0.61 -25.05 17.72
N GLU A 458 0.41 -24.38 18.28
CA GLU A 458 1.05 -24.74 19.54
C GLU A 458 0.82 -23.68 20.62
N GLU A 459 0.88 -24.09 21.90
CA GLU A 459 0.77 -23.18 23.04
C GLU A 459 2.14 -22.59 23.41
N LEU A 460 2.66 -21.70 22.55
CA LEU A 460 3.97 -21.08 22.76
C LEU A 460 3.92 -20.00 23.85
N ARG A 461 4.60 -20.26 24.98
CA ARG A 461 4.80 -19.32 26.09
C ARG A 461 6.11 -19.62 26.80
N PHE A 462 6.79 -18.59 27.28
CA PHE A 462 8.15 -18.70 27.80
C PHE A 462 8.31 -18.04 29.17
N LYS A 463 9.10 -18.66 30.03
CA LYS A 463 9.40 -18.15 31.38
C LYS A 463 10.46 -17.05 31.35
N SER A 464 11.27 -17.00 30.31
CA SER A 464 12.31 -15.98 30.13
C SER A 464 12.46 -15.58 28.67
N GLU A 465 13.04 -14.39 28.45
CA GLU A 465 13.47 -13.94 27.13
C GLU A 465 14.53 -14.89 26.53
N ALA A 466 15.42 -15.45 27.36
CA ALA A 466 16.43 -16.40 26.91
C ALA A 466 15.80 -17.68 26.32
N ASP A 467 14.75 -18.21 26.95
CA ASP A 467 14.03 -19.40 26.43
C ASP A 467 13.37 -19.09 25.08
N PHE A 468 12.80 -17.89 24.94
CA PHE A 468 12.21 -17.44 23.69
C PHE A 468 13.26 -17.26 22.58
N ASN A 469 14.36 -16.58 22.87
CA ASN A 469 15.47 -16.36 21.93
C ASN A 469 16.12 -17.67 21.49
N LYS A 470 16.22 -18.63 22.40
CA LYS A 470 16.66 -20.00 22.09
C LYS A 470 15.70 -20.64 21.10
N TYR A 471 14.40 -20.66 21.41
CA TYR A 471 13.39 -21.21 20.50
C TYR A 471 13.44 -20.59 19.10
N LEU A 472 13.59 -19.27 19.00
CA LEU A 472 13.73 -18.56 17.72
C LEU A 472 14.96 -19.00 16.90
N THR A 473 15.99 -19.53 17.55
CA THR A 473 17.27 -19.84 16.90
C THR A 473 17.61 -21.33 16.83
N ASP A 474 16.88 -22.17 17.55
CA ASP A 474 17.00 -23.64 17.54
C ASP A 474 16.98 -24.24 16.12
N PRO A 475 16.18 -23.75 15.15
CA PRO A 475 16.18 -24.29 13.79
C PRO A 475 17.45 -24.02 12.97
N PHE A 476 18.31 -23.08 13.37
CA PHE A 476 19.43 -22.61 12.55
C PHE A 476 20.78 -23.22 12.98
N TRP A 477 21.84 -23.01 12.18
CA TRP A 477 23.20 -23.46 12.53
C TRP A 477 23.96 -22.43 13.38
N GLU A 478 25.11 -22.84 13.91
CA GLU A 478 25.87 -22.09 14.93
C GLU A 478 26.28 -20.67 14.51
N GLU A 479 26.57 -20.47 13.22
CA GLU A 479 26.92 -19.16 12.69
C GLU A 479 25.76 -18.16 12.83
N ILE A 480 24.52 -18.59 12.54
CA ILE A 480 23.33 -17.74 12.66
C ILE A 480 23.03 -17.47 14.13
N ARG A 481 23.17 -18.47 15.01
CA ARG A 481 23.08 -18.29 16.47
C ARG A 481 24.08 -17.26 16.99
N THR A 482 25.33 -17.36 16.56
CA THR A 482 26.40 -16.41 16.94
C THR A 482 26.08 -14.98 16.48
N ARG A 483 25.51 -14.82 15.28
CA ARG A 483 25.08 -13.51 14.78
C ARG A 483 23.87 -12.98 15.56
N ALA A 484 22.92 -13.84 15.91
CA ALA A 484 21.74 -13.49 16.68
C ALA A 484 22.06 -13.09 18.13
N ALA A 485 23.10 -13.67 18.73
CA ALA A 485 23.57 -13.37 20.09
C ALA A 485 23.83 -11.86 20.31
N LYS A 486 24.26 -11.12 19.27
CA LYS A 486 24.43 -9.66 19.36
C LYS A 486 23.18 -8.91 19.82
N SER A 487 22.01 -9.38 19.38
CA SER A 487 20.71 -8.87 19.80
C SER A 487 20.28 -9.55 21.11
N HIS A 488 20.35 -10.88 21.15
CA HIS A 488 19.77 -11.70 22.23
C HIS A 488 20.50 -11.58 23.58
N ASP A 489 21.76 -11.11 23.59
CA ASP A 489 22.52 -10.86 24.82
C ASP A 489 22.20 -9.48 25.45
N THR A 490 21.45 -8.63 24.74
CA THR A 490 20.96 -7.35 25.29
C THR A 490 19.68 -7.62 26.07
N PRO A 491 19.62 -7.30 27.38
CA PRO A 491 18.41 -7.54 28.16
C PRO A 491 17.32 -6.51 27.82
N HIS A 492 16.10 -6.97 27.58
CA HIS A 492 14.97 -6.10 27.28
C HIS A 492 13.91 -6.09 28.38
N GLY A 493 13.20 -4.96 28.47
CA GLY A 493 11.97 -4.91 29.25
C GLY A 493 10.89 -5.75 28.58
N ILE A 494 10.22 -6.61 29.37
CA ILE A 494 9.04 -7.34 28.91
C ILE A 494 7.81 -6.47 29.16
N VAL A 495 7.13 -6.09 28.07
CA VAL A 495 6.02 -5.13 28.07
C VAL A 495 4.84 -5.70 27.29
N PHE A 496 3.66 -5.14 27.53
CA PHE A 496 2.49 -5.49 26.72
C PHE A 496 2.60 -4.83 25.34
N THR A 497 2.43 -5.62 24.29
CA THR A 497 2.52 -5.22 22.88
C THR A 497 1.24 -5.63 22.16
N HIS A 498 0.95 -4.98 21.04
CA HIS A 498 -0.16 -5.34 20.16
C HIS A 498 0.25 -6.50 19.23
N GLY A 499 1.53 -6.54 18.81
CA GLY A 499 2.09 -7.64 18.01
C GLY A 499 1.65 -7.65 16.54
N ASP A 500 0.89 -6.65 16.07
CA ASP A 500 0.49 -6.51 14.67
C ASP A 500 0.05 -5.07 14.31
N LEU A 501 0.76 -4.05 14.79
CA LEU A 501 0.49 -2.66 14.41
C LEU A 501 0.93 -2.35 12.97
N ASN A 502 0.11 -2.72 11.99
CA ASN A 502 0.36 -2.42 10.59
C ASN A 502 -0.68 -1.42 10.03
N PRO A 503 -0.45 -0.83 8.83
CA PRO A 503 -1.35 0.16 8.23
C PRO A 503 -2.80 -0.28 8.00
N ARG A 504 -3.11 -1.58 8.06
CA ARG A 504 -4.47 -2.12 7.94
C ARG A 504 -5.23 -2.07 9.27
N ASN A 505 -4.49 -2.14 10.38
CA ASN A 505 -5.03 -2.25 11.74
C ASN A 505 -5.11 -0.89 12.46
N ILE A 506 -4.51 0.15 11.89
CA ILE A 506 -4.61 1.52 12.38
C ILE A 506 -5.63 2.28 11.54
N LEU A 507 -6.70 2.74 12.19
CA LEU A 507 -7.73 3.58 11.60
C LEU A 507 -7.45 5.04 11.92
N ALA A 508 -7.50 5.90 10.92
CA ALA A 508 -7.38 7.34 11.11
C ALA A 508 -8.37 8.12 10.27
N GLU A 509 -8.59 9.37 10.68
CA GLU A 509 -9.33 10.37 9.94
C GLU A 509 -8.65 11.73 10.16
N ASN A 510 -8.32 12.42 9.05
CA ASN A 510 -7.67 13.73 9.06
C ASN A 510 -6.40 13.77 9.95
N GLY A 511 -5.54 12.76 9.81
CA GLY A 511 -4.27 12.65 10.55
C GLY A 511 -4.41 12.24 12.03
N ARG A 512 -5.62 12.02 12.55
CA ARG A 512 -5.83 11.54 13.92
C ARG A 512 -6.18 10.06 13.93
N ILE A 513 -5.53 9.29 14.81
CA ILE A 513 -5.92 7.90 15.02
C ILE A 513 -7.27 7.86 15.71
N THR A 514 -8.23 7.27 15.02
CA THR A 514 -9.60 7.06 15.50
C THR A 514 -9.82 5.64 15.99
N GLY A 515 -8.91 4.71 15.65
CA GLY A 515 -9.02 3.32 16.05
C GLY A 515 -7.75 2.48 15.89
N ILE A 516 -7.54 1.52 16.78
CA ILE A 516 -6.60 0.41 16.63
C ILE A 516 -7.39 -0.89 16.80
N VAL A 517 -7.32 -1.77 15.80
CA VAL A 517 -8.10 -3.02 15.72
C VAL A 517 -7.19 -4.23 15.57
N ASP A 518 -7.77 -5.43 15.69
CA ASP A 518 -7.08 -6.72 15.50
C ASP A 518 -6.10 -7.10 16.62
N TRP A 519 -6.63 -7.27 17.83
CA TRP A 519 -5.87 -7.43 19.07
C TRP A 519 -5.55 -8.90 19.41
N GLU A 520 -5.72 -9.83 18.47
CA GLU A 520 -5.55 -11.28 18.73
C GLU A 520 -4.07 -11.68 18.94
N ASN A 521 -3.13 -10.92 18.40
CA ASN A 521 -1.69 -11.14 18.57
C ASN A 521 -1.10 -10.45 19.81
N ALA A 522 -1.92 -9.70 20.56
CA ALA A 522 -1.44 -8.91 21.67
C ALA A 522 -0.99 -9.81 22.83
N GLY A 523 0.11 -9.43 23.46
CA GLY A 523 0.73 -10.22 24.52
C GLY A 523 1.91 -9.52 25.17
N TRP A 524 2.58 -10.24 26.05
CA TRP A 524 3.80 -9.82 26.72
C TRP A 524 5.01 -10.26 25.89
N PHE A 525 5.83 -9.31 25.47
CA PHE A 525 7.01 -9.54 24.63
C PHE A 525 8.15 -8.59 25.00
N PRO A 526 9.39 -8.89 24.58
CA PRO A 526 10.48 -7.91 24.60
C PRO A 526 10.05 -6.60 23.92
N GLU A 527 10.44 -5.46 24.48
CA GLU A 527 9.98 -4.15 24.00
C GLU A 527 10.32 -3.84 22.54
N TYR A 528 11.38 -4.46 21.99
CA TYR A 528 11.76 -4.34 20.58
C TYR A 528 10.80 -5.07 19.64
N TRP A 529 10.02 -6.04 20.13
CA TRP A 529 9.22 -6.95 19.32
C TRP A 529 8.16 -6.20 18.49
N GLU A 530 7.52 -5.19 19.06
CA GLU A 530 6.55 -4.37 18.31
C GLU A 530 7.23 -3.68 17.11
N TYR A 531 8.43 -3.12 17.30
CA TYR A 531 9.17 -2.44 16.24
C TYR A 531 9.54 -3.40 15.08
N THR A 532 10.06 -4.58 15.39
CA THR A 532 10.46 -5.56 14.37
C THR A 532 9.25 -6.16 13.65
N LYS A 533 8.13 -6.36 14.37
CA LYS A 533 6.85 -6.77 13.79
C LYS A 533 6.27 -5.73 12.84
N MET A 534 6.32 -4.45 13.20
CA MET A 534 5.86 -3.35 12.33
C MET A 534 6.66 -3.27 11.01
N HIS A 535 7.94 -3.64 11.04
CA HIS A 535 8.77 -3.79 9.83
C HIS A 535 8.42 -5.05 9.03
N TYR A 536 8.20 -6.18 9.70
CA TYR A 536 7.89 -7.47 9.08
C TYR A 536 6.59 -7.45 8.26
N THR A 537 5.49 -6.91 8.82
CA THR A 537 4.16 -7.04 8.21
C THR A 537 4.01 -6.29 6.87
N VAL A 538 4.81 -5.24 6.63
CA VAL A 538 4.71 -4.37 5.45
C VAL A 538 6.07 -3.90 4.92
N ARG A 539 6.98 -4.86 4.71
CA ARG A 539 8.35 -4.67 4.17
C ARG A 539 8.44 -3.80 2.91
N GLY A 540 7.38 -3.74 2.10
CA GLY A 540 7.31 -2.98 0.86
C GLY A 540 6.63 -1.62 0.95
N VAL A 541 6.45 -1.02 2.13
CA VAL A 541 5.78 0.30 2.26
C VAL A 541 6.75 1.33 2.83
N GLU A 542 7.65 1.85 1.98
CA GLU A 542 8.76 2.75 2.35
C GLU A 542 8.33 3.92 3.26
N ARG A 543 7.29 4.67 2.87
CA ARG A 543 6.78 5.80 3.65
C ARG A 543 6.28 5.40 5.04
N TRP A 544 5.67 4.21 5.18
CA TRP A 544 5.24 3.71 6.47
C TRP A 544 6.45 3.36 7.35
N LEU A 545 7.40 2.59 6.82
CA LEU A 545 8.56 2.16 7.59
C LEU A 545 9.39 3.35 8.07
N VAL A 546 9.67 4.31 7.19
CA VAL A 546 10.59 5.41 7.50
C VAL A 546 9.90 6.58 8.21
N ASP A 547 8.74 7.03 7.71
CA ASP A 547 8.08 8.21 8.29
C ASP A 547 7.19 7.86 9.49
N VAL A 548 6.82 6.59 9.67
CA VAL A 548 6.05 6.15 10.85
C VAL A 548 6.88 5.25 11.77
N VAL A 549 7.26 4.05 11.35
CA VAL A 549 7.86 3.04 12.25
C VAL A 549 9.17 3.55 12.87
N ASP A 550 10.13 3.98 12.06
CA ASP A 550 11.43 4.50 12.50
C ASP A 550 11.32 5.85 13.23
N SER A 551 10.19 6.54 13.06
CA SER A 551 9.90 7.78 13.79
C SER A 551 9.26 7.52 15.15
N VAL A 552 8.49 6.44 15.29
CA VAL A 552 7.94 5.96 16.57
C VAL A 552 9.05 5.36 17.43
N PHE A 553 9.90 4.52 16.85
CA PHE A 553 10.99 3.82 17.56
C PHE A 553 12.35 4.30 17.07
N THR A 554 13.12 4.94 17.95
CA THR A 554 14.45 5.45 17.61
C THR A 554 15.59 4.46 17.89
N GLY A 555 15.28 3.27 18.45
CA GLY A 555 16.24 2.23 18.84
C GLY A 555 16.03 0.90 18.12
N TYR A 556 16.64 -0.15 18.66
CA TYR A 556 16.45 -1.56 18.29
C TYR A 556 16.90 -1.97 16.86
N ARG A 557 17.94 -1.32 16.32
CA ARG A 557 18.41 -1.57 14.95
C ARG A 557 19.11 -2.92 14.78
N GLU A 558 19.84 -3.38 15.79
CA GLU A 558 20.53 -4.67 15.77
C GLU A 558 19.51 -5.81 15.87
N GLU A 559 18.51 -5.64 16.71
CA GLU A 559 17.35 -6.50 16.90
C GLU A 559 16.59 -6.62 15.58
N LEU A 560 16.25 -5.51 14.92
CA LEU A 560 15.64 -5.54 13.59
C LEU A 560 16.50 -6.28 12.56
N TRP A 561 17.82 -6.13 12.62
CA TRP A 561 18.71 -6.86 11.72
C TRP A 561 18.68 -8.36 11.96
N VAL A 562 18.77 -8.80 13.22
CA VAL A 562 18.68 -10.21 13.60
C VAL A 562 17.31 -10.75 13.21
N GLU A 563 16.23 -10.06 13.53
CA GLU A 563 14.89 -10.54 13.23
C GLU A 563 14.62 -10.63 11.72
N ASN A 564 15.13 -9.70 10.91
CA ASN A 564 15.04 -9.82 9.45
C ASN A 564 15.85 -11.00 8.94
N MET A 565 17.09 -11.17 9.41
CA MET A 565 17.95 -12.31 9.04
C MET A 565 17.26 -13.66 9.34
N LEU A 566 16.70 -13.82 10.55
CA LEU A 566 16.00 -15.06 10.93
C LEU A 566 14.76 -15.28 10.07
N SER A 567 13.98 -14.23 9.79
CA SER A 567 12.77 -14.33 8.97
C SER A 567 13.07 -14.70 7.53
N ASP A 568 14.11 -14.11 6.94
CA ASP A 568 14.48 -14.32 5.53
C ASP A 568 14.93 -15.77 5.28
N LEU A 569 15.55 -16.39 6.28
CA LEU A 569 15.98 -17.80 6.23
C LEU A 569 14.83 -18.80 6.32
N LEU A 570 13.69 -18.43 6.93
CA LEU A 570 12.49 -19.26 7.02
C LEU A 570 11.64 -19.22 5.74
N GLY A 571 12.03 -18.40 4.76
CA GLY A 571 11.39 -18.27 3.45
C GLY A 571 10.32 -17.17 3.40
N PRO A 572 9.88 -16.79 2.18
CA PRO A 572 8.77 -15.86 2.01
C PRO A 572 7.47 -16.60 2.34
N PHE A 573 6.88 -16.31 3.51
CA PHE A 573 5.46 -16.57 3.72
C PHE A 573 4.62 -15.48 3.04
#